data_AF-X0CEF6-F1
#
_entry.id   AF-X0CEF6-F1
#
_cell.length_a   1.000
_cell.length_b   1.000
_cell.length_c   1.000
_cell.angle_alpha   90.00
_cell.angle_beta   90.00
_cell.angle_gamma   90.00
#
_symmetry.space_group_name_H-M   'P 1'
#
loop_
_entity.id
_entity.type
_entity.pdbx_description
1 polymer ?
#
loop_
_entity_poly.entity_id
_entity_poly.type
_entity_poly.pdbx_seq_one_letter_code
_entity_poly.pdbx_strand_id
1 'polypeptide(L)'
;MRRSTAKELGLSSNIMGSFVSAVTVGCAPDEMGVGPAIAIPKLLNSTGITKDDIQRWEINEAFASQAIYGLRKLDLERAYQENKVNPNGGAMALEHPLGVAGASLTSTLLHGLGRPDGGELGGRW
;
A
#
# COMPACT_ATOMS: atom_id res chain seq x y z
N MET A 1 -2.81 -8.88 15.97
CA MET A 1 -3.51 -9.07 17.27
C MET A 1 -5.01 -8.87 17.06
N ARG A 2 -5.89 -9.61 17.76
CA ARG A 2 -7.34 -9.35 17.70
C ARG A 2 -7.69 -8.08 18.49
N ARG A 3 -8.70 -7.33 18.04
CA ARG A 3 -9.15 -6.10 18.72
C ARG A 3 -9.57 -6.35 20.18
N SER A 4 -10.18 -7.51 20.47
CA SER A 4 -10.56 -7.89 21.84
C SER A 4 -9.34 -8.00 22.76
N THR A 5 -8.26 -8.64 22.29
CA THR A 5 -7.00 -8.76 23.04
C THR A 5 -6.35 -7.39 23.27
N ALA A 6 -6.37 -6.50 22.27
CA ALA A 6 -5.85 -5.13 22.44
C ALA A 6 -6.63 -4.36 23.53
N LYS A 7 -7.95 -4.56 23.62
CA LYS A 7 -8.78 -3.95 24.67
C LYS A 7 -8.45 -4.50 26.06
N GLU A 8 -8.32 -5.82 26.19
CA GLU A 8 -7.96 -6.50 27.44
C GLU A 8 -6.60 -6.03 27.98
N LEU A 9 -5.64 -5.80 27.08
CA LEU A 9 -4.31 -5.30 27.42
C LEU A 9 -4.25 -3.77 27.65
N GLY A 10 -5.38 -3.05 27.58
CA GLY A 10 -5.42 -1.60 27.76
C GLY A 10 -4.84 -0.78 26.60
N LEU A 11 -4.58 -1.39 25.44
CA LEU A 11 -3.93 -0.76 24.27
C LEU A 11 -4.93 -0.11 23.30
N SER A 12 -6.16 0.15 23.73
CA SER A 12 -7.24 0.61 22.84
C SER A 12 -6.91 1.96 22.16
N SER A 13 -6.24 2.86 22.87
CA SER A 13 -5.78 4.16 22.36
C SER A 13 -4.52 4.07 21.48
N ASN A 14 -3.87 2.91 21.42
CA ASN A 14 -2.64 2.69 20.66
C ASN A 14 -2.87 1.94 19.34
N ILE A 15 -4.13 1.67 18.97
CA ILE A 15 -4.47 1.00 17.71
C ILE A 15 -4.22 1.98 16.56
N MET A 16 -3.17 1.74 15.78
CA MET A 16 -2.82 2.58 14.62
C MET A 16 -3.65 2.28 13.37
N GLY A 17 -4.22 1.08 13.26
CA GLY A 17 -5.00 0.67 12.09
C GLY A 17 -5.47 -0.77 12.17
N SER A 18 -6.29 -1.17 11.20
CA SER A 18 -6.78 -2.54 11.05
C SER A 18 -6.44 -3.10 9.68
N PHE A 19 -5.99 -4.35 9.67
CA PHE A 19 -5.82 -5.10 8.43
C PHE A 19 -7.19 -5.44 7.82
N VAL A 20 -7.42 -5.01 6.57
CA VAL A 20 -8.68 -5.21 5.85
C VAL A 20 -8.63 -6.50 5.04
N SER A 21 -7.70 -6.60 4.09
CA SER A 21 -7.55 -7.77 3.21
C SER A 21 -6.15 -7.79 2.58
N ALA A 22 -5.77 -8.94 2.04
CA ALA A 22 -4.59 -9.10 1.20
C ALA A 22 -4.85 -10.15 0.12
N VAL A 23 -4.15 -10.03 -1.00
CA VAL A 23 -4.20 -11.00 -2.09
C VAL A 23 -2.79 -11.28 -2.60
N THR A 24 -2.56 -12.52 -3.02
CA THR A 24 -1.36 -12.93 -3.74
C THR A 24 -1.76 -13.37 -5.15
N VAL A 25 -0.97 -12.96 -6.13
CA VAL A 25 -1.14 -13.32 -7.54
C VAL A 25 0.20 -13.75 -8.13
N GLY A 26 0.15 -14.68 -9.08
CA GLY A 26 1.30 -15.02 -9.91
C GLY A 26 1.30 -14.19 -11.20
N CYS A 27 2.49 -13.95 -11.74
CA CYS A 27 2.71 -13.41 -13.08
C CYS A 27 3.84 -14.21 -13.76
N ALA A 28 4.03 -13.98 -15.06
CA ALA A 28 5.12 -14.63 -15.79
C ALA A 28 6.47 -14.18 -15.19
N PRO A 29 7.46 -15.09 -15.02
CA PRO A 29 8.73 -14.74 -14.37
C PRO A 29 9.55 -13.65 -15.08
N ASP A 30 9.45 -13.57 -16.40
CA ASP A 30 10.08 -12.57 -17.25
C ASP A 30 9.40 -11.19 -17.16
N GLU A 31 8.17 -11.13 -16.65
CA GLU A 31 7.38 -9.92 -16.47
C GLU A 31 7.11 -9.61 -14.99
N MET A 32 7.91 -10.15 -14.06
CA MET A 32 7.75 -10.05 -12.59
C MET A 32 7.24 -8.68 -12.08
N GLY A 33 7.69 -7.57 -12.70
CA GLY A 33 7.28 -6.21 -12.34
C GLY A 33 5.80 -5.88 -12.54
N VAL A 34 5.02 -6.68 -13.29
CA VAL A 34 3.60 -6.41 -13.58
C VAL A 34 2.65 -6.87 -12.46
N GLY A 35 3.16 -7.56 -11.44
CA GLY A 35 2.39 -8.01 -10.26
C GLY A 35 1.34 -7.02 -9.71
N PRO A 36 1.64 -5.73 -9.48
CA PRO A 36 0.67 -4.77 -8.93
C PRO A 36 -0.52 -4.55 -9.84
N ALA A 37 -0.29 -4.51 -11.15
CA ALA A 37 -1.33 -4.29 -12.14
C ALA A 37 -2.38 -5.41 -12.14
N ILE A 38 -2.03 -6.58 -11.61
CA ILE A 38 -2.91 -7.74 -11.47
C ILE A 38 -3.47 -7.83 -10.04
N ALA A 39 -2.62 -7.61 -9.03
CA ALA A 39 -2.96 -7.77 -7.63
C ALA A 39 -3.98 -6.72 -7.14
N ILE A 40 -3.75 -5.45 -7.47
CA ILE A 40 -4.56 -4.33 -6.96
C ILE A 40 -6.02 -4.44 -7.45
N PRO A 41 -6.32 -4.63 -8.75
CA PRO A 41 -7.70 -4.78 -9.20
C PRO A 41 -8.40 -5.99 -8.56
N LYS A 42 -7.67 -7.10 -8.36
CA LYS A 42 -8.22 -8.29 -7.71
C LYS A 42 -8.56 -8.03 -6.24
N LEU A 43 -7.70 -7.32 -5.51
CA LEU A 43 -7.94 -6.95 -4.12
C LEU A 43 -9.15 -6.01 -3.99
N LEU A 44 -9.20 -4.96 -4.80
CA LEU A 44 -10.28 -3.99 -4.83
C LEU A 44 -11.62 -4.67 -5.14
N ASN A 45 -11.67 -5.52 -6.17
CA ASN A 45 -12.87 -6.26 -6.52
C ASN A 45 -13.34 -7.21 -5.39
N SER A 46 -12.40 -7.84 -4.68
CA SER A 46 -12.74 -8.75 -3.56
C SER A 46 -13.27 -8.02 -2.32
N THR A 47 -12.98 -6.73 -2.18
CA THR A 47 -13.34 -5.92 -1.00
C THR A 47 -14.50 -4.97 -1.27
N GLY A 48 -14.84 -4.73 -2.55
CA GLY A 48 -15.83 -3.71 -2.95
C GLY A 48 -15.30 -2.28 -2.82
N ILE A 49 -14.01 -2.10 -2.56
CA ILE A 49 -13.35 -0.81 -2.41
C ILE A 49 -12.94 -0.30 -3.80
N THR A 50 -13.11 1.00 -4.04
CA THR A 50 -12.65 1.65 -5.28
C THR A 50 -11.28 2.31 -5.09
N LYS A 51 -10.58 2.62 -6.20
CA LYS A 51 -9.28 3.30 -6.15
C LYS A 51 -9.41 4.70 -5.54
N ASP A 52 -10.55 5.36 -5.73
CA ASP A 52 -10.82 6.71 -5.25
C ASP A 52 -11.09 6.75 -3.73
N ASP A 53 -11.48 5.61 -3.14
CA ASP A 53 -11.63 5.46 -1.70
C ASP A 53 -10.28 5.38 -0.97
N ILE A 54 -9.16 5.24 -1.70
CA ILE A 54 -7.83 5.12 -1.11
C ILE A 54 -7.15 6.49 -1.10
N GLN A 55 -6.91 7.04 0.09
CA GLN A 55 -6.28 8.34 0.26
C GLN A 55 -4.76 8.27 0.13
N ARG A 56 -4.17 7.10 0.41
CA ARG A 56 -2.73 6.92 0.42
C ARG A 56 -2.30 5.58 -0.17
N TRP A 57 -1.33 5.63 -1.05
CA TRP A 57 -0.71 4.47 -1.69
C TRP A 57 0.77 4.38 -1.31
N GLU A 58 1.18 3.24 -0.77
CA GLU A 58 2.59 2.87 -0.60
C GLU A 58 2.90 1.70 -1.56
N ILE A 59 3.51 2.04 -2.70
CA ILE A 59 3.80 1.17 -3.83
C ILE A 59 5.32 0.92 -3.86
N ASN A 60 5.73 -0.34 -3.79
CA ASN A 60 7.15 -0.71 -3.81
C ASN A 60 7.80 -0.31 -5.14
N GLU A 61 8.81 0.55 -5.06
CA GLU A 61 9.53 1.05 -6.24
C GLU A 61 10.77 0.20 -6.50
N ALA A 62 10.60 -1.04 -6.98
CA ALA A 62 11.75 -1.89 -7.29
C ALA A 62 12.57 -1.32 -8.45
N PHE A 63 11.89 -0.77 -9.46
CA PHE A 63 12.48 -0.06 -10.59
C PHE A 63 11.53 1.07 -11.05
N ALA A 64 12.09 2.17 -11.54
CA ALA A 64 11.29 3.30 -12.05
C ALA A 64 10.33 2.89 -13.19
N SER A 65 10.82 2.05 -14.12
CA SER A 65 10.00 1.54 -15.24
C SER A 65 8.79 0.75 -14.74
N GLN A 66 8.98 -0.08 -13.72
CA GLN A 66 7.94 -0.87 -13.10
C GLN A 66 6.92 0.01 -12.37
N ALA A 67 7.38 0.98 -11.58
CA ALA A 67 6.51 1.90 -10.86
C ALA A 67 5.63 2.72 -11.82
N ILE A 68 6.23 3.30 -12.87
CA ILE A 68 5.52 4.08 -13.89
C ILE A 68 4.52 3.19 -14.64
N TYR A 69 4.90 1.97 -15.01
CA TYR A 69 3.98 1.01 -15.63
C TYR A 69 2.78 0.73 -14.73
N GLY A 70 3.01 0.46 -13.44
CA GLY A 70 1.95 0.22 -12.46
C GLY A 70 0.99 1.41 -12.34
N LEU A 71 1.52 2.63 -12.25
CA LEU A 71 0.71 3.85 -12.18
C LEU A 71 -0.19 4.00 -13.40
N ARG A 72 0.36 3.86 -14.60
CA ARG A 72 -0.41 3.97 -15.86
C ARG A 72 -1.45 2.87 -15.98
N LYS A 73 -1.07 1.63 -15.70
CA LYS A 73 -1.97 0.47 -15.87
C LYS A 73 -3.14 0.49 -14.88
N LEU A 74 -2.97 1.14 -13.74
CA LEU A 74 -3.98 1.27 -12.70
C LEU A 74 -4.70 2.63 -12.72
N ASP A 75 -4.39 3.52 -13.67
CA ASP A 75 -4.90 4.89 -13.74
C ASP A 75 -4.62 5.72 -12.48
N LEU A 76 -3.48 5.50 -11.82
CA LEU A 76 -3.07 6.18 -10.59
C LEU A 76 -2.19 7.42 -10.84
N GLU A 77 -2.01 7.85 -12.09
CA GLU A 77 -1.19 9.02 -12.43
C GLU A 77 -1.72 10.31 -11.79
N ARG A 78 -3.05 10.47 -11.74
CA ARG A 78 -3.67 11.60 -11.03
C ARG A 78 -3.39 11.53 -9.52
N ALA A 79 -3.53 10.35 -8.92
CA ALA A 79 -3.23 10.15 -7.50
C ALA A 79 -1.76 10.45 -7.19
N TYR A 80 -0.84 10.09 -8.10
CA TYR A 80 0.58 10.46 -8.00
C TYR A 80 0.79 11.98 -8.05
N GLN A 81 0.14 12.68 -8.99
CA GLN A 81 0.21 14.15 -9.09
C GLN A 81 -0.38 14.87 -7.87
N GLU A 82 -1.42 14.29 -7.27
CA GLU A 82 -2.04 14.76 -6.02
C GLU A 82 -1.23 14.37 -4.76
N ASN A 83 -0.02 13.85 -4.92
CA ASN A 83 0.86 13.43 -3.82
C ASN A 83 0.22 12.36 -2.91
N LYS A 84 -0.59 11.45 -3.48
CA LYS A 84 -1.20 10.32 -2.76
C LYS A 84 -0.40 9.02 -2.90
N VAL A 85 0.51 8.93 -3.87
CA VAL A 85 1.37 7.75 -4.08
C VAL A 85 2.79 8.06 -3.59
N ASN A 86 3.28 7.27 -2.64
CA ASN A 86 4.61 7.36 -2.05
C ASN A 86 5.04 8.79 -1.62
N PRO A 87 4.20 9.57 -0.91
CA PRO A 87 4.51 10.99 -0.66
C PRO A 87 5.66 11.23 0.32
N ASN A 88 6.13 10.19 1.01
CA ASN A 88 7.33 10.24 1.86
C ASN A 88 8.56 9.63 1.16
N GLY A 89 8.48 9.31 -0.13
CA GLY A 89 9.49 8.55 -0.87
C GLY A 89 9.32 7.03 -0.72
N GLY A 90 9.71 6.29 -1.76
CA GLY A 90 9.63 4.84 -1.82
C GLY A 90 10.99 4.14 -1.80
N ALA A 91 10.99 2.87 -2.19
CA ALA A 91 12.15 1.99 -2.13
C ALA A 91 13.35 2.46 -2.97
N MET A 92 13.13 3.24 -4.04
CA MET A 92 14.22 3.82 -4.84
C MET A 92 15.05 4.84 -4.05
N ALA A 93 14.42 5.57 -3.12
CA ALA A 93 15.09 6.61 -2.34
C ALA A 93 15.55 6.12 -0.95
N LEU A 94 14.81 5.19 -0.35
CA LEU A 94 14.98 4.78 1.05
C LEU A 94 15.66 3.41 1.26
N GLU A 95 16.00 2.70 0.19
CA GLU A 95 16.54 1.32 0.16
C GLU A 95 15.50 0.19 0.01
N HIS A 96 15.92 -0.93 -0.61
CA HIS A 96 15.08 -2.11 -0.87
C HIS A 96 15.69 -3.42 -0.30
N PRO A 97 15.73 -3.61 1.03
CA PRO A 97 15.98 -4.91 1.62
C PRO A 97 14.81 -5.87 1.31
N LEU A 98 15.02 -6.85 0.42
CA LEU A 98 13.97 -7.71 -0.17
C LEU A 98 12.98 -8.33 0.83
N GLY A 99 13.43 -8.69 2.03
CA GLY A 99 12.56 -9.29 3.06
C GLY A 99 11.88 -8.29 4.01
N VAL A 100 12.38 -7.05 4.07
CA VAL A 100 11.93 -6.03 5.04
C VAL A 100 11.00 -5.02 4.38
N ALA A 101 11.09 -4.83 3.06
CA ALA A 101 10.30 -3.84 2.31
C ALA A 101 8.79 -3.91 2.62
N GLY A 102 8.20 -5.11 2.71
CA GLY A 102 6.78 -5.26 3.04
C GLY A 102 6.41 -4.72 4.43
N ALA A 103 7.27 -4.92 5.42
CA ALA A 103 7.07 -4.39 6.78
C ALA A 103 7.30 -2.87 6.80
N SER A 104 8.34 -2.38 6.13
CA SER A 104 8.64 -0.95 6.01
C SER A 104 7.50 -0.19 5.36
N LEU A 105 6.97 -0.66 4.22
CA LEU A 105 5.82 -0.04 3.54
C LEU A 105 4.58 0.00 4.44
N THR A 106 4.35 -1.06 5.22
CA THR A 106 3.22 -1.07 6.18
C THR A 106 3.42 -0.02 7.27
N SER A 107 4.64 0.10 7.78
CA SER A 107 4.98 1.10 8.79
C SER A 107 4.79 2.51 8.25
N THR A 108 5.34 2.80 7.07
CA THR A 108 5.20 4.10 6.40
C THR A 108 3.73 4.42 6.14
N LEU A 109 2.94 3.44 5.68
CA LEU A 109 1.52 3.61 5.43
C LEU A 109 0.76 3.98 6.71
N LEU A 110 0.91 3.20 7.78
CA LEU A 110 0.18 3.43 9.03
C LEU A 110 0.52 4.79 9.66
N HIS A 111 1.80 5.16 9.69
CA HIS A 111 2.21 6.48 10.18
C HIS A 111 1.73 7.61 9.25
N GLY A 112 1.68 7.36 7.94
CA GLY A 112 1.15 8.29 6.95
C GLY A 112 -0.35 8.55 7.14
N LEU A 113 -1.16 7.49 7.32
CA LEU A 113 -2.59 7.58 7.59
C LEU A 113 -2.89 8.31 8.92
N GLY A 114 -2.03 8.17 9.92
CA GLY A 114 -2.18 8.86 11.21
C GLY A 114 -1.88 10.37 11.18
N ARG A 115 -1.44 10.93 10.05
CA ARG A 115 -1.22 12.38 9.91
C ARG A 115 -2.54 13.12 9.65
N PRO A 116 -2.62 14.44 9.90
CA PRO A 116 -3.85 15.22 9.65
C PRO A 116 -4.39 15.11 8.22
N ASP A 117 -3.52 14.87 7.24
CA ASP A 117 -3.81 14.70 5.82
C ASP A 117 -3.83 13.22 5.36
N GLY A 118 -3.70 12.28 6.30
CA GLY A 118 -3.46 10.87 6.00
C GLY A 118 -4.67 10.09 5.49
N GLY A 119 -5.87 10.42 5.94
CA GLY A 119 -7.09 9.71 5.58
C GLY A 119 -7.32 8.41 6.36
N GLU A 120 -8.37 7.67 6.00
CA GLU A 120 -8.79 6.46 6.72
C GLU A 120 -8.33 5.17 6.05
N LEU A 121 -8.16 5.18 4.73
CA LEU A 121 -7.89 3.99 3.94
C LEU A 121 -6.60 4.11 3.13
N GLY A 122 -5.73 3.13 3.34
CA GLY A 122 -4.43 3.01 2.67
C GLY A 122 -4.32 1.75 1.83
N GLY A 123 -3.77 1.89 0.63
CA GLY A 123 -3.37 0.80 -0.24
C GLY A 123 -1.87 0.58 -0.16
N ARG A 124 -1.44 -0.69 -0.13
CA ARG A 124 -0.02 -1.04 -0.28
C ARG A 124 0.18 -2.21 -1.23
N TRP A 125 1.31 -2.19 -1.92
CA TRP A 125 1.84 -3.32 -2.69
C TRP A 125 3.36 -3.26 -2.69
#